data_AF-A0A178AA13-F1
#
_entry.id   AF-A0A178AA13-F1
#
_cell.length_a   1.000
_cell.length_b   1.000
_cell.length_c   1.000
_cell.angle_alpha   90.00
_cell.angle_beta   90.00
_cell.angle_gamma   90.00
#
_symmetry.space_group_name_H-M   'P 1'
#
loop_
_entity.id
_entity.type
_entity.pdbx_description
1 polymer ?
#
loop_
_entity_poly.entity_id
_entity_poly.type
_entity_poly.pdbx_seq_one_letter_code
_entity_poly.pdbx_strand_id
1 'polypeptide(L)'
;MPTVYLSEKRFAQSLALAQDHHVAVQSCKRVSEDLKLYATLGTTTVKALEWLLDLGDIELEPFAWGVLGLSSGYISHDPLFIAYKQKLYTAINLLSTSSCNWSPSVDDPSNYPAKALNVTQASASKKEIHRSATMLLQIMRRDWTPLRWYHGLQVVMRWLEHLEITR
;
A
#
# COMPACT_ATOMS: atom_id res chain seq x y z
N MET A 1 0.21 -7.86 -35.09
CA MET A 1 -0.62 -8.61 -34.12
C MET A 1 -1.31 -7.59 -33.22
N PRO A 2 -2.65 -7.55 -33.14
CA PRO A 2 -3.33 -6.63 -32.25
C PRO A 2 -3.03 -7.01 -30.79
N THR A 3 -2.47 -6.08 -30.02
CA THR A 3 -2.31 -6.22 -28.58
C THR A 3 -3.68 -6.18 -27.92
N VAL A 4 -4.16 -7.34 -27.45
CA VAL A 4 -5.38 -7.41 -26.67
C VAL A 4 -5.10 -6.82 -25.30
N TYR A 5 -5.60 -5.61 -25.05
CA TYR A 5 -5.56 -5.00 -23.73
C TYR A 5 -6.61 -5.66 -22.83
N LEU A 6 -6.16 -6.39 -21.81
CA LEU A 6 -7.01 -6.85 -20.72
C LEU A 6 -7.39 -5.65 -19.86
N SER A 7 -8.66 -5.55 -19.47
CA SER A 7 -9.07 -4.57 -18.48
C SER A 7 -8.43 -4.89 -17.12
N GLU A 8 -8.11 -3.86 -16.34
CA GLU A 8 -7.51 -4.01 -15.00
C GLU A 8 -8.31 -4.97 -14.12
N LYS A 9 -9.65 -4.88 -14.16
CA LYS A 9 -10.54 -5.78 -13.42
C LYS A 9 -10.35 -7.24 -13.82
N ARG A 10 -10.24 -7.54 -15.12
CA ARG A 10 -10.03 -8.92 -15.59
C ARG A 10 -8.65 -9.41 -15.19
N PHE A 11 -7.63 -8.56 -15.31
CA PHE A 11 -6.27 -8.91 -14.89
C PHE A 11 -6.19 -9.20 -13.38
N ALA A 12 -6.79 -8.35 -12.55
CA ALA A 12 -6.89 -8.57 -11.11
C ALA A 12 -7.63 -9.86 -10.76
N GLN A 13 -8.72 -10.17 -11.47
CA GLN A 13 -9.47 -11.43 -11.30
C GLN A 13 -8.63 -12.66 -11.67
N SER A 14 -7.90 -12.60 -12.79
CA SER A 14 -6.99 -13.69 -13.20
C SER A 14 -5.91 -13.95 -12.15
N LEU A 15 -5.31 -12.90 -11.59
CA LEU A 15 -4.33 -13.01 -10.51
C LEU A 15 -4.94 -13.61 -9.23
N ALA A 16 -6.14 -13.18 -8.84
CA ALA A 16 -6.82 -13.70 -7.66
C ALA A 16 -7.13 -15.20 -7.81
N LEU A 17 -7.67 -15.61 -8.96
CA LEU A 17 -7.93 -17.02 -9.27
C LEU A 17 -6.64 -17.84 -9.27
N ALA A 18 -5.57 -17.33 -9.88
CA ALA A 18 -4.28 -18.01 -9.90
C ALA A 18 -3.71 -18.19 -8.48
N GLN A 19 -3.84 -17.18 -7.61
CA GLN A 19 -3.43 -17.27 -6.21
C GLN A 19 -4.24 -18.33 -5.44
N ASP A 20 -5.58 -18.32 -5.59
CA ASP A 20 -6.46 -19.28 -4.93
C ASP A 20 -6.15 -20.73 -5.38
N HIS A 21 -5.90 -20.92 -6.68
CA HIS A 21 -5.49 -22.22 -7.23
C HIS A 21 -4.08 -22.62 -6.82
N HIS A 22 -3.14 -21.68 -6.69
CA HIS A 22 -1.76 -21.98 -6.29
C HIS A 22 -1.72 -22.67 -4.92
N VAL A 23 -2.56 -22.24 -3.99
CA VAL A 23 -2.72 -22.87 -2.67
C VAL A 23 -3.27 -24.30 -2.79
N ALA A 24 -4.24 -24.53 -3.67
CA ALA A 24 -4.88 -25.83 -3.86
C ALA A 24 -4.01 -26.86 -4.63
N VAL A 25 -3.21 -26.38 -5.59
CA VAL A 25 -2.52 -27.20 -6.60
C VAL A 25 -1.20 -27.79 -6.10
N GLN A 26 -0.73 -27.46 -4.89
CA GLN A 26 0.44 -28.10 -4.28
C GLN A 26 0.33 -29.64 -4.18
N SER A 27 -0.87 -30.19 -4.36
CA SER A 27 -1.17 -31.62 -4.38
C SER A 27 -1.14 -32.30 -5.77
N CYS A 28 -1.06 -31.55 -6.87
CA CYS A 28 -1.22 -32.10 -8.24
C CYS A 28 0.10 -32.14 -9.03
N LYS A 29 0.42 -33.28 -9.67
CA LYS A 29 1.68 -33.51 -10.43
C LYS A 29 1.83 -32.66 -11.71
N ARG A 30 0.77 -32.05 -12.24
CA ARG A 30 0.81 -31.32 -13.52
C ARG A 30 0.23 -29.92 -13.39
N VAL A 31 1.09 -28.98 -13.00
CA VAL A 31 0.78 -27.54 -12.92
C VAL A 31 0.94 -26.93 -14.32
N SER A 32 -0.05 -26.17 -14.78
CA SER A 32 0.03 -25.44 -16.06
C SER A 32 1.19 -24.42 -16.02
N GLU A 33 1.78 -24.13 -17.18
CA GLU A 33 2.85 -23.14 -17.29
C GLU A 33 2.36 -21.74 -16.89
N ASP A 34 1.12 -21.38 -17.22
CA ASP A 34 0.50 -20.12 -16.82
C ASP A 34 0.45 -19.96 -15.29
N LEU A 35 0.06 -21.02 -14.56
CA LEU A 35 -0.01 -20.96 -13.09
C LEU A 35 1.39 -20.79 -12.48
N LYS A 36 2.42 -21.39 -13.09
CA LYS A 36 3.82 -21.15 -12.69
C LYS A 36 4.25 -19.70 -12.95
N LEU A 37 3.84 -19.12 -14.07
CA LEU A 37 4.11 -17.72 -14.39
C LEU A 37 3.47 -16.79 -13.35
N TYR A 38 2.19 -16.99 -13.04
CA TYR A 38 1.50 -16.19 -12.02
C TYR A 38 2.13 -16.34 -10.62
N ALA A 39 2.50 -17.56 -10.22
CA ALA A 39 3.19 -17.81 -8.95
C ALA A 39 4.57 -17.14 -8.90
N THR A 40 5.30 -17.16 -10.02
CA THR A 40 6.59 -16.47 -10.15
C THR A 40 6.39 -14.96 -10.01
N LEU A 41 5.37 -14.39 -10.68
CA LEU A 41 5.03 -12.97 -10.58
C LEU A 41 4.68 -12.58 -9.13
N GLY A 42 3.83 -13.36 -8.45
CA GLY A 42 3.48 -13.13 -7.05
C GLY A 42 4.71 -13.19 -6.13
N THR A 43 5.56 -14.20 -6.30
CA THR A 43 6.81 -14.34 -5.52
C THR A 43 7.77 -13.18 -5.76
N THR A 44 7.97 -12.79 -7.02
CA THR A 44 8.82 -11.65 -7.39
C THR A 44 8.27 -10.34 -6.83
N THR A 45 6.95 -10.18 -6.83
CA THR A 45 6.29 -9.00 -6.25
C THR A 45 6.57 -8.89 -4.76
N VAL A 46 6.45 -9.98 -3.99
CA VAL A 46 6.78 -9.99 -2.55
C VAL A 46 8.26 -9.68 -2.31
N LYS A 47 9.16 -10.26 -3.10
CA LYS A 47 10.60 -9.95 -3.01
C LYS A 47 10.90 -8.48 -3.29
N ALA A 48 10.23 -7.89 -4.30
CA ALA A 48 10.38 -6.48 -4.61
C ALA A 48 9.84 -5.59 -3.47
N LEU A 49 8.70 -5.95 -2.85
CA LEU A 49 8.20 -5.26 -1.66
C LEU A 49 9.22 -5.28 -0.52
N GLU A 50 9.73 -6.45 -0.15
CA GLU A 50 10.73 -6.57 0.92
C GLU A 50 11.98 -5.73 0.63
N TRP A 51 12.49 -5.79 -0.61
CA TRP A 51 13.63 -4.99 -1.03
C TRP A 51 13.37 -3.48 -0.93
N LEU A 52 12.21 -3.01 -1.40
CA LEU A 52 11.82 -1.59 -1.31
C LEU A 52 11.68 -1.11 0.14
N LEU A 53 11.16 -1.97 1.01
CA LEU A 53 10.99 -1.67 2.43
C LEU A 53 12.34 -1.63 3.17
N ASP A 54 13.28 -2.47 2.78
CA ASP A 54 14.63 -2.49 3.35
C ASP A 54 15.50 -1.33 2.86
N LEU A 55 15.18 -0.73 1.70
CA LEU A 55 15.85 0.48 1.21
C LEU A 55 15.59 1.69 2.12
N GLY A 56 14.38 1.84 2.64
CA GLY A 56 14.01 2.90 3.58
C GLY A 56 13.87 4.32 2.99
N ASP A 57 14.08 4.50 1.69
CA ASP A 57 14.09 5.80 1.00
C ASP A 57 12.70 6.29 0.55
N ILE A 58 11.61 5.74 1.09
CA ILE A 58 10.25 6.13 0.71
C ILE A 58 9.76 7.23 1.66
N GLU A 59 9.37 8.37 1.11
CA GLU A 59 8.76 9.45 1.88
C GLU A 59 7.49 8.98 2.63
N LEU A 60 7.19 9.62 3.76
CA LEU A 60 6.13 9.19 4.67
C LEU A 60 4.75 9.06 3.98
N GLU A 61 4.41 9.98 3.09
CA GLU A 61 3.09 10.00 2.44
C GLU A 61 2.95 8.89 1.37
N PRO A 62 3.86 8.76 0.38
CA PRO A 62 3.88 7.60 -0.53
C PRO A 62 3.94 6.26 0.20
N PHE A 63 4.70 6.17 1.29
CA PHE A 63 4.75 4.99 2.14
C PHE A 63 3.37 4.68 2.76
N ALA A 64 2.72 5.68 3.36
CA ALA A 64 1.42 5.54 4.00
C ALA A 64 0.32 5.08 3.02
N TRP A 65 0.27 5.71 1.83
CA TRP A 65 -0.67 5.31 0.78
C TRP A 65 -0.38 3.91 0.25
N GLY A 66 0.90 3.54 0.09
CA GLY A 66 1.29 2.19 -0.30
C GLY A 66 0.82 1.15 0.71
N VAL A 67 1.07 1.38 2.01
CA VAL A 67 0.60 0.48 3.09
C VAL A 67 -0.92 0.39 3.14
N LEU A 68 -1.64 1.50 2.95
CA LEU A 68 -3.10 1.49 2.85
C LEU A 68 -3.57 0.68 1.61
N GLY A 69 -2.89 0.82 0.47
CA GLY A 69 -3.14 0.04 -0.75
C GLY A 69 -2.95 -1.46 -0.54
N LEU A 70 -1.86 -1.87 0.12
CA LEU A 70 -1.61 -3.25 0.52
C LEU A 70 -2.72 -3.78 1.44
N SER A 71 -3.08 -3.01 2.47
CA SER A 71 -4.13 -3.37 3.42
C SER A 71 -5.53 -3.49 2.79
N SER A 72 -5.72 -2.94 1.59
CA SER A 72 -6.98 -3.05 0.85
C SER A 72 -7.11 -4.38 0.11
N GLY A 73 -5.97 -5.00 -0.25
CA GLY A 73 -5.91 -6.35 -0.80
C GLY A 73 -5.64 -7.44 0.23
N TYR A 74 -5.54 -7.11 1.52
CA TYR A 74 -5.20 -8.07 2.56
C TYR A 74 -6.44 -8.78 3.10
N ILE A 75 -6.46 -10.11 3.03
CA ILE A 75 -7.57 -10.96 3.45
C ILE A 75 -7.42 -11.26 4.96
N SER A 76 -7.57 -10.25 5.81
CA SER A 76 -7.57 -10.45 7.26
C SER A 76 -8.91 -10.08 7.88
N HIS A 77 -9.35 -10.91 8.81
CA HIS A 77 -10.51 -10.67 9.66
C HIS A 77 -10.11 -10.24 11.09
N ASP A 78 -8.80 -10.01 11.34
CA ASP A 78 -8.31 -9.57 12.65
C ASP A 78 -8.85 -8.16 12.97
N PRO A 79 -9.62 -7.99 14.07
CA PRO A 79 -10.11 -6.69 14.50
C PRO A 79 -9.00 -5.66 14.71
N LEU A 80 -7.82 -6.09 15.16
CA LEU A 80 -6.69 -5.21 15.40
C LEU A 80 -6.14 -4.64 14.08
N PHE A 81 -6.05 -5.49 13.05
CA PHE A 81 -5.64 -5.08 11.71
C PHE A 81 -6.62 -4.04 11.13
N ILE A 82 -7.92 -4.30 11.24
CA ILE A 82 -8.97 -3.38 10.78
C ILE A 82 -8.89 -2.04 11.51
N ALA A 83 -8.68 -2.06 12.83
CA ALA A 83 -8.53 -0.84 13.63
C ALA A 83 -7.33 0.00 13.18
N TYR A 84 -6.17 -0.61 12.91
CA TYR A 84 -5.00 0.12 12.41
C TYR A 84 -5.21 0.66 10.99
N LYS A 85 -5.88 -0.10 10.11
CA LYS A 85 -6.25 0.36 8.78
C LYS A 85 -7.13 1.63 8.83
N GLN A 86 -8.14 1.64 9.71
CA GLN A 86 -9.01 2.79 9.89
C GLN A 86 -8.28 4.01 10.47
N LYS A 87 -7.38 3.79 11.44
CA LYS A 87 -6.53 4.84 12.01
C LYS A 87 -5.61 5.45 10.97
N LEU A 88 -4.96 4.61 10.16
CA LEU A 88 -4.11 5.06 9.06
C LEU A 88 -4.90 5.92 8.06
N TYR A 89 -6.06 5.44 7.61
CA TYR A 89 -6.93 6.19 6.69
C TYR A 89 -7.33 7.55 7.26
N THR A 90 -7.76 7.58 8.52
CA THR A 90 -8.14 8.84 9.20
C THR A 90 -6.97 9.80 9.28
N ALA A 91 -5.79 9.31 9.67
CA ALA A 91 -4.60 10.14 9.84
C ALA A 91 -4.09 10.72 8.52
N ILE A 92 -4.12 9.92 7.44
CA ILE A 92 -3.79 10.39 6.07
C ILE A 92 -4.76 11.51 5.66
N ASN A 93 -6.07 11.29 5.78
CA ASN A 93 -7.05 12.30 5.38
C ASN A 93 -6.91 13.61 6.17
N LEU A 94 -6.68 13.53 7.48
CA LEU A 94 -6.44 14.72 8.31
C LEU A 94 -5.20 15.49 7.87
N LEU A 95 -4.14 14.80 7.46
CA LEU A 95 -2.93 15.42 6.94
C LEU A 95 -3.20 16.12 5.60
N SER A 96 -3.88 15.43 4.66
CA SER A 96 -4.21 15.99 3.34
C SER A 96 -5.12 17.22 3.44
N THR A 97 -6.13 17.20 4.32
CA THR A 97 -7.00 18.38 4.53
C THR A 97 -6.27 19.56 5.14
N SER A 98 -5.27 19.30 5.98
CA SER A 98 -4.46 20.36 6.61
C SER A 98 -3.53 21.04 5.59
N SER A 99 -3.11 20.32 4.54
CA SER A 99 -2.24 20.84 3.50
C SER A 99 -2.95 21.76 2.49
N CYS A 100 -4.23 21.51 2.19
CA CYS A 100 -4.98 22.31 1.19
C CYS A 100 -5.49 23.66 1.69
N ASN A 101 -5.63 23.86 3.01
CA ASN A 101 -6.25 25.08 3.57
C ASN A 101 -5.24 26.22 3.83
N TRP A 102 -4.00 26.09 3.34
CA TRP A 102 -2.97 27.08 3.56
C TRP A 102 -2.97 28.13 2.43
N SER A 103 -3.82 29.14 2.56
CA SER A 103 -3.66 30.39 1.80
C SER A 103 -2.84 31.36 2.65
N PRO A 104 -1.64 31.78 2.21
CA PRO A 104 -0.78 32.66 2.98
C PRO A 104 -1.31 34.10 2.88
N SER A 105 -2.27 34.46 3.73
CA SER A 105 -2.47 35.86 4.10
C SER A 105 -1.37 36.22 5.09
N VAL A 106 -0.36 36.96 4.62
CA VAL A 106 0.94 37.13 5.30
C VAL A 106 0.89 38.05 6.52
N ASP A 107 -0.16 38.85 6.73
CA ASP A 107 -0.09 39.98 7.66
C ASP A 107 -1.16 40.03 8.76
N ASP A 108 -1.84 38.92 9.08
CA ASP A 108 -2.86 38.93 10.15
C ASP A 108 -2.37 38.27 11.46
N PRO A 109 -1.97 39.06 12.48
CA PRO A 109 -1.56 38.55 13.79
C PRO A 109 -2.68 37.85 14.56
N SER A 110 -3.94 37.93 14.13
CA SER A 110 -5.04 37.16 14.73
C SER A 110 -5.04 35.67 14.33
N ASN A 111 -4.29 35.27 13.29
CA ASN A 111 -4.24 33.89 12.79
C ASN A 111 -3.16 32.99 13.43
N TYR A 112 -2.31 33.53 14.32
CA TYR A 112 -1.29 32.74 15.03
C TYR A 112 -1.84 31.52 15.82
N PRO A 113 -2.95 31.60 16.59
CA PRO A 113 -3.46 30.44 17.31
C PRO A 113 -3.93 29.31 16.37
N ALA A 114 -4.55 29.65 15.24
CA ALA A 114 -4.96 28.67 14.22
C ALA A 114 -3.75 27.99 13.57
N LYS A 115 -2.67 28.74 13.30
CA LYS A 115 -1.42 28.20 12.75
C LYS A 115 -0.74 27.23 13.73
N ALA A 116 -0.69 27.55 15.02
CA ALA A 116 -0.14 26.66 16.04
C ALA A 116 -0.93 25.35 16.16
N LEU A 117 -2.27 25.44 16.16
CA LEU A 117 -3.15 24.27 16.19
C LEU A 117 -2.91 23.33 14.99
N ASN A 118 -2.83 23.88 13.78
CA ASN A 118 -2.58 23.11 12.56
C ASN A 118 -1.22 22.39 12.58
N VAL A 119 -0.17 23.03 13.10
CA VAL A 119 1.15 22.40 13.24
C VAL A 119 1.10 21.23 14.23
N THR A 120 0.44 21.41 15.38
CA THR A 120 0.29 20.31 16.35
C THR A 120 -0.50 19.15 15.77
N GLN A 121 -1.60 19.42 15.06
CA GLN A 121 -2.42 18.42 14.39
C GLN A 121 -1.66 17.67 13.31
N ALA A 122 -0.92 18.38 12.44
CA ALA A 122 -0.11 17.76 11.40
C ALA A 122 0.99 16.86 12.01
N SER A 123 1.63 17.30 13.09
CA SER A 123 2.63 16.49 13.79
C SER A 123 2.04 15.22 14.42
N ALA A 124 0.82 15.32 14.97
CA ALA A 124 0.10 14.18 15.54
C ALA A 124 -0.31 13.20 14.43
N SER A 125 -0.84 13.68 13.31
CA SER A 125 -1.17 12.85 12.15
C SER A 125 0.05 12.13 11.60
N LYS A 126 1.20 12.79 11.45
CA LYS A 126 2.44 12.15 10.99
C LYS A 126 2.88 11.01 11.91
N LYS A 127 2.80 11.21 13.24
CA LYS A 127 3.11 10.16 14.23
C LYS A 127 2.14 8.98 14.12
N GLU A 128 0.84 9.26 13.97
CA GLU A 128 -0.17 8.20 13.86
C GLU A 128 -0.07 7.43 12.53
N ILE A 129 0.26 8.12 11.43
CA ILE A 129 0.59 7.51 10.14
C ILE A 129 1.77 6.55 10.33
N HIS A 130 2.88 7.04 10.87
CA HIS A 130 4.08 6.22 11.07
C HIS A 130 3.77 4.99 11.92
N ARG A 131 3.08 5.17 13.05
CA ARG A 131 2.70 4.07 13.94
C ARG A 131 1.77 3.06 13.26
N SER A 132 0.67 3.52 12.67
CA SER A 132 -0.36 2.63 12.09
C SER A 132 0.17 1.91 10.85
N ALA A 133 0.91 2.61 9.99
CA ALA A 133 1.55 2.01 8.82
C ALA A 133 2.58 0.96 9.23
N THR A 134 3.42 1.25 10.22
CA THR A 134 4.41 0.28 10.73
C THR A 134 3.75 -0.96 11.31
N MET A 135 2.68 -0.80 12.12
CA MET A 135 1.96 -1.94 12.70
C MET A 135 1.30 -2.81 11.63
N LEU A 136 0.63 -2.21 10.66
CA LEU A 136 0.05 -2.94 9.52
C LEU A 136 1.12 -3.69 8.75
N LEU A 137 2.25 -3.02 8.48
CA LEU A 137 3.34 -3.61 7.74
C LEU A 137 3.98 -4.78 8.49
N GLN A 138 4.19 -4.67 9.80
CA GLN A 138 4.70 -5.78 10.62
C GLN A 138 3.78 -7.00 10.57
N ILE A 139 2.46 -6.78 10.61
CA ILE A 139 1.48 -7.87 10.48
C ILE A 139 1.59 -8.53 9.10
N MET A 140 1.69 -7.74 8.02
CA MET A 140 1.79 -8.26 6.65
C MET A 140 3.16 -8.93 6.37
N ARG A 141 4.27 -8.38 6.86
CA ARG A 141 5.61 -8.96 6.72
C ARG A 141 5.75 -10.31 7.43
N ARG A 142 4.95 -10.54 8.48
CA ARG A 142 4.90 -11.86 9.14
C ARG A 142 4.36 -12.93 8.21
N ASP A 143 3.37 -12.59 7.38
CA ASP A 143 2.79 -13.50 6.42
C ASP A 143 2.16 -12.73 5.24
N TRP A 144 2.81 -12.79 4.08
CA TRP A 144 2.28 -12.18 2.86
C TRP A 144 1.20 -13.01 2.17
N THR A 145 0.95 -14.25 2.60
CA THR A 145 -0.01 -15.15 1.97
C THR A 145 -1.42 -14.55 1.82
N PRO A 146 -1.95 -13.79 2.80
CA PRO A 146 -3.27 -13.15 2.68
C PRO A 146 -3.29 -11.93 1.76
N LEU A 147 -2.15 -11.43 1.28
CA LEU A 147 -2.10 -10.29 0.36
C LEU A 147 -2.50 -10.74 -1.06
N ARG A 148 -3.52 -10.12 -1.63
CA ARG A 148 -3.88 -10.31 -3.04
C ARG A 148 -2.76 -9.79 -3.95
N TRP A 149 -2.27 -10.66 -4.85
CA TRP A 149 -1.11 -10.36 -5.71
C TRP A 149 -1.26 -9.08 -6.53
N TYR A 150 -2.45 -8.79 -7.05
CA TYR A 150 -2.72 -7.56 -7.80
C TYR A 150 -2.41 -6.29 -6.98
N HIS A 151 -2.83 -6.25 -5.71
CA HIS A 151 -2.57 -5.10 -4.85
C HIS A 151 -1.09 -4.94 -4.54
N GLY A 152 -0.40 -6.05 -4.26
CA GLY A 152 1.05 -6.05 -4.09
C GLY A 152 1.76 -5.47 -5.31
N LEU A 153 1.39 -5.94 -6.51
CA LEU A 153 2.00 -5.50 -7.77
C LEU A 153 1.79 -4.01 -8.02
N GLN A 154 0.56 -3.52 -7.83
CA GLN A 154 0.24 -2.10 -8.01
C GLN A 154 1.05 -1.21 -7.05
N VAL A 155 1.17 -1.61 -5.78
CA VAL A 155 1.95 -0.84 -4.80
C VAL A 155 3.44 -0.84 -5.15
N VAL A 156 4.01 -1.99 -5.53
CA VAL A 156 5.41 -2.07 -6.01
C VAL A 156 5.64 -1.14 -7.19
N MET A 157 4.77 -1.19 -8.20
CA MET A 157 4.92 -0.36 -9.39
C MET A 157 4.90 1.13 -9.03
N ARG A 158 3.97 1.56 -8.16
CA ARG A 158 3.90 2.94 -7.70
C ARG A 158 5.11 3.40 -6.91
N TRP A 159 5.67 2.54 -6.05
CA TRP A 159 6.89 2.86 -5.32
C TRP A 159 8.12 2.91 -6.24
N LEU A 160 8.22 2.01 -7.23
CA LEU A 160 9.30 2.06 -8.22
C LEU A 160 9.23 3.32 -9.10
N GLU A 161 8.02 3.72 -9.52
CA GLU A 161 7.80 4.98 -10.22
C GLU A 161 8.26 6.18 -9.37
N HIS A 162 7.96 6.17 -8.07
CA HIS A 162 8.32 7.26 -7.16
C HIS A 162 9.83 7.34 -6.90
N LEU A 163 10.53 6.21 -6.83
CA LEU A 163 11.97 6.13 -6.61
C LEU A 163 12.81 6.33 -7.90
N GLU A 164 12.16 6.57 -9.04
CA GLU A 164 12.81 6.75 -10.35
C GLU A 164 13.70 5.57 -10.81
N ILE A 165 13.52 4.37 -10.24
CA ILE A 165 14.34 3.18 -10.55
C ILE A 165 14.06 2.64 -11.97
N THR A 166 12.95 3.02 -12.58
CA THR A 166 12.47 2.51 -13.87
C THR A 166 12.81 3.38 -15.09
N ARG A 167 13.79 4.29 -15.00
CA ARG A 167 14.26 5.11 -16.13
C ARG A 167 15.64 4.71 -16.65
#